data_AF-A0A5E3WRS8-F1
#
_entry.id   AF-A0A5E3WRS8-F1
#
_cell.length_a   1.000
_cell.length_b   1.000
_cell.length_c   1.000
_cell.angle_alpha   90.00
_cell.angle_beta   90.00
_cell.angle_gamma   90.00
#
_symmetry.space_group_name_H-M   'P 1'
#
loop_
_entity.id
_entity.type
_entity.pdbx_description
1 polymer ?
#
loop_
_entity_poly.entity_id
_entity_poly.type
_entity_poly.pdbx_seq_one_letter_code
_entity_poly.pdbx_strand_id
1 'polypeptide(L)'
;MKFVSVKSVALAQSLFALAAIATPNPLPGSSGIIVRDPAIWFNTHDWKYYVFATGNNLTTYTSRKLTGPWTNEGAVFPNCSIVNLNPDACTLWAPDVNYIDGRYVLYYASSAIGS
;
A
#
# COMPACT_ATOMS: atom_id res chain seq x y z
N MET A 1 10.74 -39.91 38.49
CA MET A 1 9.76 -39.05 37.79
C MET A 1 9.99 -37.61 38.22
N LYS A 2 10.39 -36.71 37.31
CA LYS A 2 10.53 -35.27 37.61
C LYS A 2 9.18 -34.58 37.38
N PHE A 3 8.57 -34.07 38.45
CA PHE A 3 7.35 -33.28 38.35
C PHE A 3 7.69 -31.89 37.80
N VAL A 4 7.09 -31.55 36.66
CA VAL A 4 7.18 -30.18 36.12
C VAL A 4 6.28 -29.28 36.97
N SER A 5 6.84 -28.16 37.44
CA SER A 5 6.11 -27.19 38.28
C SER A 5 5.00 -26.50 37.49
N VAL A 6 3.81 -26.40 38.09
CA VAL A 6 2.63 -25.70 37.52
C VAL A 6 2.96 -24.25 37.13
N LYS A 7 3.89 -23.60 37.85
CA LYS A 7 4.35 -22.24 37.53
C LYS A 7 5.12 -22.17 36.21
N SER A 8 5.90 -23.21 35.89
CA SER A 8 6.63 -23.32 34.63
C SER A 8 5.71 -23.53 33.43
N VAL A 9 4.61 -24.26 33.64
CA VAL A 9 3.57 -24.49 32.62
C VAL A 9 2.78 -23.19 32.35
N ALA A 10 2.42 -22.44 33.39
CA ALA A 10 1.71 -21.17 33.24
C ALA A 10 2.56 -20.08 32.54
N LEU A 11 3.86 -20.02 32.83
CA LEU A 11 4.78 -19.10 32.15
C LEU A 11 4.97 -19.47 30.67
N ALA A 12 5.06 -20.77 30.35
CA ALA A 12 5.15 -21.23 28.97
C ALA A 12 3.86 -20.95 28.16
N GLN A 13 2.68 -21.11 28.76
CA GLN A 13 1.40 -20.79 28.11
C GLN A 13 1.22 -19.29 27.86
N SER A 14 1.63 -18.44 28.80
CA SER A 14 1.56 -16.98 28.63
C SER A 14 2.54 -16.47 27.56
N LEU A 15 3.74 -17.05 27.46
CA LEU A 15 4.70 -16.77 26.38
C LEU A 15 4.17 -17.19 25.00
N PHE A 16 3.48 -18.33 24.89
CA PHE A 16 2.85 -18.78 23.65
C PHE A 16 1.67 -17.87 23.23
N ALA A 17 0.88 -17.40 24.19
CA ALA A 17 -0.22 -16.48 23.91
C ALA A 17 0.26 -15.10 23.43
N LEU A 18 1.37 -14.55 23.96
CA LEU A 18 1.94 -13.30 23.47
C LEU A 18 2.50 -13.43 22.04
N ALA A 19 3.11 -14.57 21.70
CA ALA A 19 3.66 -14.80 20.37
C ALA A 19 2.57 -14.85 19.27
N ALA A 20 1.37 -15.32 19.61
CA ALA A 20 0.24 -15.39 18.68
C ALA A 20 -0.40 -14.02 18.34
N ILE A 21 -0.14 -12.97 19.14
CA ILE A 21 -0.66 -11.60 18.92
C ILE A 21 0.39 -10.70 18.23
N ALA A 22 1.59 -11.23 17.94
CA ALA A 22 2.70 -10.43 17.42
C ALA A 22 2.46 -9.91 15.99
N THR A 23 1.56 -10.53 15.22
CA THR A 23 1.19 -10.07 13.88
C THR A 23 -0.16 -9.38 13.89
N PRO A 24 -0.24 -8.04 13.76
CA PRO A 24 -1.52 -7.36 13.63
C PRO A 24 -2.24 -7.84 12.37
N ASN A 25 -3.56 -8.01 12.46
CA ASN A 25 -4.39 -8.26 11.28
C ASN A 25 -4.21 -7.12 10.25
N PRO A 26 -4.40 -7.39 8.94
CA PRO A 26 -4.42 -6.34 7.93
C PRO A 26 -5.36 -5.21 8.34
N LEU A 27 -4.96 -3.97 8.12
CA LEU A 27 -5.82 -2.83 8.41
C LEU A 27 -7.10 -2.94 7.57
N PRO A 28 -8.29 -2.74 8.16
CA PRO A 28 -9.53 -2.75 7.40
C PRO A 28 -9.48 -1.62 6.36
N GLY A 29 -9.67 -1.96 5.09
CA GLY A 29 -9.79 -1.00 3.99
C GLY A 29 -11.22 -0.47 3.82
N SER A 30 -11.48 0.19 2.69
CA SER A 30 -12.85 0.54 2.27
C SER A 30 -13.38 -0.50 1.28
N SER A 31 -14.69 -0.76 1.32
CA SER A 31 -15.36 -1.61 0.34
C SER A 31 -15.29 -1.00 -1.06
N GLY A 32 -14.97 -1.81 -2.08
CA GLY A 32 -14.95 -1.36 -3.47
C GLY A 32 -13.67 -0.64 -3.91
N ILE A 33 -12.64 -0.61 -3.06
CA ILE A 33 -11.30 -0.14 -3.43
C ILE A 33 -10.48 -1.33 -3.91
N ILE A 34 -10.01 -1.24 -5.15
CA ILE A 34 -9.17 -2.26 -5.76
C ILE A 34 -7.84 -1.60 -6.10
N VAL A 35 -6.77 -2.09 -5.48
CA VAL A 35 -5.41 -1.63 -5.75
C VAL A 35 -4.58 -2.81 -6.22
N ARG A 36 -3.83 -2.60 -7.30
CA ARG A 36 -2.79 -3.51 -7.79
C ARG A 36 -1.49 -2.74 -7.77
N ASP A 37 -0.43 -3.35 -7.25
CA ASP A 37 0.90 -2.75 -7.09
C ASP A 37 0.85 -1.35 -6.43
N PRO A 38 0.28 -1.20 -5.21
CA PRO A 38 0.09 0.12 -4.62
C PRO A 38 1.39 0.74 -4.13
N ALA A 39 1.50 2.06 -4.31
CA ALA A 39 2.42 2.92 -3.57
C ALA A 39 1.64 3.94 -2.75
N ILE A 40 2.04 4.15 -1.49
CA ILE A 40 1.34 5.01 -0.54
C ILE A 40 2.26 6.08 0.03
N TRP A 41 1.75 7.30 0.16
CA TRP A 41 2.43 8.38 0.85
C TRP A 41 1.48 9.15 1.78
N PHE A 42 1.97 9.61 2.93
CA PHE A 42 1.25 10.56 3.78
C PHE A 42 1.73 11.99 3.52
N ASN A 43 0.87 12.80 2.90
CA ASN A 43 1.19 14.20 2.61
C ASN A 43 0.89 15.06 3.85
N THR A 44 1.93 15.67 4.41
CA THR A 44 1.83 16.50 5.62
C THR A 44 1.22 17.88 5.37
N HIS A 45 1.25 18.39 4.15
CA HIS A 45 0.59 19.64 3.79
C HIS A 45 -0.93 19.48 3.73
N ASP A 46 -1.40 18.40 3.09
CA ASP A 46 -2.83 18.13 2.91
C ASP A 46 -3.45 17.31 4.05
N TRP A 47 -2.60 16.80 4.94
CA TRP A 47 -2.93 15.92 6.06
C TRP A 47 -3.78 14.70 5.65
N LYS A 48 -3.36 14.06 4.54
CA LYS A 48 -4.03 12.86 4.02
C LYS A 48 -3.06 11.91 3.33
N TYR A 49 -3.44 10.64 3.31
CA TYR A 49 -2.80 9.58 2.56
C TYR A 49 -3.21 9.65 1.09
N TYR A 50 -2.26 9.36 0.22
CA TYR A 50 -2.42 9.15 -1.21
C TYR A 50 -1.97 7.74 -1.53
N VAL A 51 -2.79 6.98 -2.26
CA VAL A 51 -2.42 5.68 -2.82
C VAL A 51 -2.48 5.79 -4.33
N PHE A 52 -1.38 5.42 -4.99
CA PHE A 52 -1.29 5.27 -6.43
C PHE A 52 -1.27 3.79 -6.74
N ALA A 53 -2.02 3.35 -7.75
CA ALA A 53 -2.12 1.94 -8.09
C ALA A 53 -2.16 1.72 -9.60
N THR A 54 -1.65 0.58 -10.05
CA THR A 54 -1.73 0.13 -11.42
C THR A 54 -3.18 0.10 -11.92
N GLY A 55 -3.40 0.62 -13.14
CA GLY A 55 -4.71 0.67 -13.81
C GLY A 55 -5.23 2.09 -13.96
N ASN A 56 -5.97 2.35 -15.05
CA ASN A 56 -6.50 3.67 -15.42
C ASN A 56 -5.43 4.79 -15.30
N ASN A 57 -4.28 4.61 -15.96
CA ASN A 57 -3.18 5.60 -15.95
C ASN A 57 -2.70 6.01 -14.55
N LEU A 58 -2.52 5.01 -13.70
CA LEU A 58 -2.22 5.14 -12.26
C LEU A 58 -3.40 5.76 -11.50
N THR A 59 -4.34 4.92 -11.05
CA THR A 59 -5.48 5.38 -10.25
C THR A 59 -4.99 5.91 -8.90
N THR A 60 -5.53 7.06 -8.50
CA THR A 60 -5.23 7.72 -7.23
C THR A 60 -6.41 7.59 -6.28
N TYR A 61 -6.13 7.15 -5.06
CA TYR A 61 -7.09 7.17 -3.95
C TYR A 61 -6.56 8.05 -2.82
N THR A 62 -7.44 8.75 -2.10
CA THR A 62 -7.04 9.51 -0.91
C THR A 62 -7.88 9.19 0.32
N SER A 63 -7.28 9.32 1.50
CA SER A 63 -7.99 9.21 2.77
C SER A 63 -7.27 9.97 3.87
N ARG A 64 -8.00 10.48 4.86
CA ARG A 64 -7.40 11.05 6.08
C ARG A 64 -6.95 9.97 7.08
N LYS A 65 -7.28 8.69 6.86
CA LYS A 65 -6.93 7.57 7.74
C LYS A 65 -6.50 6.38 6.89
N LEU A 66 -5.51 5.60 7.35
CA LEU A 66 -5.10 4.36 6.67
C LEU A 66 -6.25 3.36 6.53
N THR A 67 -7.21 3.40 7.46
CA THR A 67 -8.40 2.54 7.45
C THR A 67 -9.52 3.03 6.53
N GLY A 68 -9.29 4.11 5.79
CA GLY A 68 -10.34 4.78 5.01
C GLY A 68 -11.30 5.64 5.86
N PRO A 69 -12.42 6.10 5.28
CA PRO A 69 -12.87 5.80 3.92
C PRO A 69 -11.90 6.34 2.87
N TRP A 70 -11.71 5.60 1.78
CA TRP A 70 -10.89 5.99 0.65
C TRP A 70 -11.77 6.55 -0.47
N THR A 71 -11.33 7.65 -1.08
CA THR A 71 -12.00 8.32 -2.21
C THR A 71 -11.16 8.15 -3.47
N ASN A 72 -11.78 7.77 -4.59
CA ASN A 72 -11.13 7.73 -5.90
C ASN A 72 -11.02 9.14 -6.48
N GLU A 73 -9.81 9.61 -6.75
CA GLU A 73 -9.50 10.93 -7.32
C GLU A 73 -9.23 10.87 -8.84
N GLY A 74 -9.30 9.68 -9.45
CA GLY A 74 -9.03 9.48 -10.87
C GLY A 74 -7.58 9.13 -11.18
N ALA A 75 -7.18 9.32 -12.44
CA ALA A 75 -5.85 8.98 -12.94
C ALA A 75 -4.81 10.06 -12.60
N VAL A 76 -3.56 9.67 -12.31
CA VAL A 76 -2.43 10.62 -12.29
C VAL A 76 -2.23 11.23 -13.67
N PHE A 77 -2.34 10.41 -14.73
CA PHE A 77 -2.15 10.84 -16.13
C PHE A 77 -3.47 10.71 -16.92
N PRO A 78 -4.41 11.65 -16.79
CA PRO A 78 -5.70 11.57 -17.49
C PRO A 78 -5.58 11.57 -19.02
N ASN A 79 -4.50 12.14 -19.55
CA ASN A 79 -4.20 12.21 -20.98
C ASN A 79 -3.01 11.33 -21.40
N CYS A 80 -2.76 10.25 -20.66
CA CYS A 80 -1.63 9.34 -20.83
C CYS A 80 -0.25 9.98 -20.57
N SER A 81 0.79 9.14 -20.49
CA SER A 81 2.16 9.63 -20.32
C SER A 81 2.68 10.26 -21.62
N ILE A 82 3.57 11.24 -21.50
CA ILE A 82 4.37 11.72 -22.64
C ILE A 82 5.54 10.78 -22.97
N VAL A 83 5.91 9.90 -22.02
CA VAL A 83 6.92 8.87 -22.21
C VAL A 83 6.24 7.67 -22.84
N ASN A 84 6.55 7.42 -24.11
CA ASN A 84 6.00 6.29 -24.86
C ASN A 84 7.10 5.25 -25.13
N LEU A 85 7.31 4.38 -24.15
CA LEU A 85 8.14 3.19 -24.30
C LEU A 85 7.21 2.04 -24.67
N ASN A 86 7.10 1.77 -25.98
CA ASN A 86 6.30 0.72 -26.63
C ASN A 86 5.80 -0.40 -25.68
N PRO A 87 4.50 -0.77 -25.70
CA PRO A 87 3.53 -0.56 -26.78
C PRO A 87 2.48 0.53 -26.54
N ASP A 88 2.38 1.12 -25.35
CA ASP A 88 1.32 2.08 -25.02
C ASP A 88 1.75 3.06 -23.93
N ALA A 89 1.46 4.35 -24.13
CA ALA A 89 1.68 5.42 -23.17
C ALA A 89 0.54 5.55 -22.14
N CYS A 90 -0.58 4.86 -22.37
CA CYS A 90 -1.81 4.87 -21.55
C CYS A 90 -1.94 3.63 -20.64
N THR A 91 -0.89 2.82 -20.53
CA THR A 91 -0.89 1.60 -19.72
C THR A 91 0.34 1.59 -18.81
N LEU A 92 0.18 2.17 -17.62
CA LEU A 92 1.26 2.43 -16.66
C LEU A 92 1.10 1.63 -15.38
N TRP A 93 2.20 1.07 -14.87
CA TRP A 93 2.19 0.08 -13.80
C TRP A 93 3.16 0.34 -12.66
N ALA A 94 2.92 -0.35 -11.55
CA ALA A 94 3.79 -0.47 -10.39
C ALA A 94 4.39 0.89 -9.97
N PRO A 95 3.54 1.85 -9.59
CA PRO A 95 4.03 3.13 -9.11
C PRO A 95 4.92 2.95 -7.88
N ASP A 96 5.84 3.89 -7.68
CA ASP A 96 6.57 4.08 -6.43
C ASP A 96 6.70 5.58 -6.14
N VAL A 97 6.51 5.99 -4.88
CA VAL A 97 6.45 7.41 -4.51
C VAL A 97 7.45 7.73 -3.41
N ASN A 98 8.22 8.81 -3.63
CA ASN A 98 9.18 9.32 -2.65
C ASN A 98 9.08 10.85 -2.55
N TYR A 99 9.61 11.40 -1.46
CA TYR A 99 9.80 12.84 -1.30
C TYR A 99 11.29 13.17 -1.32
N ILE A 100 11.74 13.83 -2.39
CA ILE A 100 13.16 14.09 -2.68
C ILE A 100 13.30 15.57 -2.98
N ASP A 101 14.22 16.25 -2.28
CA ASP A 101 14.55 17.67 -2.47
C ASP A 101 13.33 18.62 -2.52
N GLY A 102 12.39 18.41 -1.61
CA GLY A 102 11.20 19.25 -1.48
C GLY A 102 10.07 18.90 -2.45
N ARG A 103 10.17 17.80 -3.21
CA ARG A 103 9.19 17.41 -4.24
C ARG A 103 8.74 15.97 -4.08
N TYR A 104 7.47 15.73 -4.36
CA TYR A 104 6.95 14.39 -4.59
C TYR A 104 7.42 13.89 -5.95
N VAL A 105 8.08 12.73 -5.94
CA VAL A 105 8.57 12.05 -7.14
C VAL A 105 7.84 10.72 -7.25
N LEU A 106 7.09 10.55 -8.33
CA LEU A 106 6.35 9.33 -8.64
C LEU A 106 7.03 8.62 -9.81
N TYR A 107 7.62 7.46 -9.53
CA TYR A 107 8.14 6.53 -10.53
C TYR A 107 7.03 5.58 -10.98
N TYR A 108 7.14 5.06 -12.20
CA TYR A 108 6.20 4.08 -12.76
C TYR A 108 6.88 3.27 -13.87
N ALA A 109 6.29 2.13 -14.20
CA ALA A 109 6.68 1.30 -15.33
C ALA A 109 5.77 1.55 -16.55
N SER A 110 6.37 1.59 -17.73
CA SER A 110 5.69 1.57 -19.03
C SER A 110 6.21 0.32 -19.76
N SER A 111 5.33 -0.66 -19.98
CA SER A 111 5.70 -2.02 -20.41
C SER A 111 4.49 -2.76 -21.00
N ALA A 112 4.70 -3.99 -21.48
CA ALA A 112 3.68 -4.93 -21.91
C ALA A 112 3.80 -6.25 -21.13
N ILE A 113 2.72 -7.04 -21.09
CA ILE A 113 2.75 -8.32 -20.37
C ILE A 113 3.72 -9.23 -21.13
N GLY A 114 4.81 -9.63 -20.48
CA GLY A 114 5.82 -10.52 -21.06
C GLY A 114 6.86 -9.83 -21.95
N SER A 115 7.03 -8.50 -21.88
CA SER A 115 8.12 -7.79 -22.55
C SER A 115 9.48 -8.00 -21.89
#